data_AF-A0AAV0KGD6-F1
#
_entry.id   AF-A0AAV0KGD6-F1
#
_cell.length_a   1.000
_cell.length_b   1.000
_cell.length_c   1.000
_cell.angle_alpha   90.00
_cell.angle_beta   90.00
_cell.angle_gamma   90.00
#
_symmetry.space_group_name_H-M   'P 1'
#
loop_
_entity.id
_entity.type
_entity.pdbx_description
1 polymer ?
#
loop_
_entity_poly.entity_id
_entity_poly.type
_entity_poly.pdbx_seq_one_letter_code
_entity_poly.pdbx_strand_id
1 'polypeptide(L)'
;MSLTFSAKTTSAGGRHGSSIPTPAPPKSGKKSRPLAVASGTTAAAVSKPAPTSSCSSRFGLPFAVVAYTFLREKNFKQTIPRVKVGEGEEVTYEAATAALRRSIRFFGALQASDGHWCAENCGVNFYTPPMVFALYITGHLNTVITAEHRKEILRYTYCHQNEDGGWGLHIEGHSMMFCTVLNYVQMRLLGEGPDGGEENACERARKWILDHGTATAISSWGKTWLAVSLYPCNHLNFQKEIVKLFFYLKKKKKARFLCGQNTPVIN
;
A
#
# COMPACT_ATOMS: atom_id res chain seq x y z
N MET A 1 27.27 17.27 -30.29
CA MET A 1 27.59 15.94 -29.72
C MET A 1 26.32 15.10 -29.77
N SER A 2 26.21 14.24 -30.77
CA SER A 2 25.14 13.24 -30.90
C SER A 2 25.86 11.97 -31.36
N LEU A 3 25.87 10.94 -30.52
CA LEU A 3 26.56 9.68 -30.79
C LEU A 3 25.51 8.59 -30.99
N THR A 4 25.24 8.29 -32.25
CA THR A 4 24.55 7.09 -32.74
C THR A 4 25.59 5.97 -32.81
N PHE A 5 25.40 4.88 -32.07
CA PHE A 5 26.26 3.70 -32.17
C PHE A 5 25.57 2.60 -32.98
N SER A 6 26.16 2.31 -34.14
CA SER A 6 25.82 1.20 -35.04
C SER A 6 26.59 -0.04 -34.62
N ALA A 7 25.89 -1.13 -34.28
CA ALA A 7 26.52 -2.42 -33.99
C ALA A 7 26.48 -3.30 -35.25
N LYS A 8 27.65 -3.46 -35.88
CA LYS A 8 27.91 -4.42 -36.95
C LYS A 8 27.90 -5.85 -36.42
N THR A 9 27.29 -6.73 -37.21
CA THR A 9 27.38 -8.19 -37.16
C THR A 9 28.79 -8.68 -37.44
N THR A 10 29.28 -9.64 -36.66
CA THR A 10 30.41 -10.52 -37.01
C THR A 10 30.01 -11.97 -36.82
N SER A 11 30.08 -12.75 -37.90
CA SER A 11 29.94 -14.21 -37.88
C SER A 11 31.28 -14.86 -37.54
N ALA A 12 31.24 -15.93 -36.77
CA ALA A 12 32.28 -16.95 -36.72
C ALA A 12 31.61 -18.27 -36.36
N GLY A 13 31.72 -19.24 -37.26
CA GLY A 13 31.13 -20.57 -37.13
C GLY A 13 31.93 -21.49 -36.23
N GLY A 14 31.22 -22.40 -35.57
CA GLY A 14 31.77 -23.55 -34.86
C GLY A 14 30.64 -24.55 -34.63
N ARG A 15 30.56 -25.56 -35.50
CA ARG A 15 29.60 -26.68 -35.40
C ARG A 15 30.00 -27.58 -34.24
N HIS A 16 29.08 -27.88 -33.33
CA HIS A 16 29.00 -29.17 -32.62
C HIS A 16 27.51 -29.50 -32.44
N GLY A 17 27.10 -30.66 -32.92
CA GLY A 17 25.71 -31.09 -32.97
C GLY A 17 25.25 -31.72 -31.66
N SER A 18 24.02 -31.42 -31.27
CA SER A 18 23.18 -32.32 -30.49
C SER A 18 21.72 -32.10 -30.89
N SER A 19 21.08 -33.17 -31.33
CA SER A 19 19.72 -33.24 -31.84
C SER A 19 18.70 -33.10 -30.70
N ILE A 20 17.78 -32.13 -30.80
CA ILE A 20 16.61 -32.02 -29.92
C ILE A 20 15.44 -32.77 -30.60
N PRO A 21 14.82 -33.77 -29.95
CA PRO A 21 13.69 -34.49 -30.54
C PRO A 21 12.39 -33.69 -30.44
N THR A 22 11.67 -33.58 -31.55
CA THR A 22 10.33 -32.99 -31.67
C THR A 22 9.27 -33.92 -31.04
N PRO A 23 8.24 -33.42 -30.34
CA PRO A 23 7.21 -34.30 -29.77
C PRO A 23 6.26 -34.81 -30.85
N ALA A 24 5.92 -36.10 -30.79
CA ALA A 24 4.96 -36.75 -31.69
C ALA A 24 3.49 -36.37 -31.36
N PRO A 25 2.58 -36.38 -32.36
CA PRO A 25 1.18 -36.04 -32.15
C PRO A 25 0.41 -37.15 -31.40
N PRO A 26 -0.60 -36.81 -30.57
CA PRO A 26 -1.34 -37.79 -29.79
C PRO A 26 -2.27 -38.65 -30.67
N LYS A 27 -2.24 -39.96 -30.45
CA LYS A 27 -3.07 -40.97 -31.12
C LYS A 27 -4.53 -40.87 -30.68
N SER A 28 -5.43 -40.98 -31.66
CA SER A 28 -6.87 -41.02 -31.52
C SER A 28 -7.36 -42.28 -30.79
N GLY A 29 -8.39 -42.11 -29.95
CA GLY A 29 -9.25 -43.21 -29.51
C GLY A 29 -9.37 -43.39 -28.00
N LYS A 30 -10.22 -42.59 -27.34
CA LYS A 30 -10.99 -43.04 -26.16
C LYS A 30 -12.38 -42.39 -26.20
N LYS A 31 -13.42 -43.23 -26.17
CA LYS A 31 -14.84 -42.88 -26.16
C LYS A 31 -15.17 -42.04 -24.92
N SER A 32 -15.79 -40.87 -25.11
CA SER A 32 -16.34 -40.06 -24.02
C SER A 32 -17.68 -40.63 -23.56
N ARG A 33 -17.80 -40.79 -22.23
CA ARG A 33 -19.01 -41.16 -21.50
C ARG A 33 -19.73 -39.84 -21.12
N PRO A 34 -21.06 -39.74 -21.20
CA PRO A 34 -21.75 -38.48 -20.88
C PRO A 34 -21.67 -38.20 -19.38
N LEU A 35 -21.23 -36.99 -19.00
CA LEU A 35 -21.34 -36.49 -17.63
C LEU A 35 -22.72 -35.87 -17.45
N ALA A 36 -23.47 -36.39 -16.49
CA ALA A 36 -24.76 -35.88 -16.07
C ALA A 36 -24.63 -34.46 -15.47
N VAL A 37 -25.48 -33.54 -15.90
CA VAL A 37 -25.68 -32.24 -15.27
C VAL A 37 -26.60 -32.44 -14.07
N ALA A 38 -26.04 -32.36 -12.87
CA ALA A 38 -26.83 -32.31 -11.64
C ALA A 38 -27.18 -30.85 -11.33
N SER A 39 -28.46 -30.54 -11.42
CA SER A 39 -29.10 -29.34 -10.87
C SER A 39 -28.92 -29.30 -9.35
N GLY A 40 -28.29 -28.24 -8.84
CA GLY A 40 -28.10 -28.02 -7.41
C GLY A 40 -27.99 -26.54 -7.12
N THR A 41 -29.16 -25.90 -6.98
CA THR A 41 -29.29 -24.52 -6.52
C THR A 41 -28.90 -24.43 -5.05
N THR A 42 -27.80 -23.76 -4.72
CA THR A 42 -27.57 -23.22 -3.38
C THR A 42 -27.34 -21.72 -3.50
N ALA A 43 -28.37 -20.97 -3.07
CA ALA A 43 -28.34 -19.54 -2.93
C ALA A 43 -27.27 -19.15 -1.89
N ALA A 44 -26.14 -18.61 -2.35
CA ALA A 44 -25.25 -17.85 -1.48
C ALA A 44 -25.94 -16.51 -1.20
N ALA A 45 -26.58 -16.41 -0.05
CA ALA A 45 -27.08 -15.15 0.48
C ALA A 45 -25.90 -14.17 0.55
N VAL A 46 -25.92 -13.13 -0.30
CA VAL A 46 -25.05 -11.97 -0.17
C VAL A 46 -25.47 -11.27 1.12
N SER A 47 -24.81 -11.59 2.22
CA SER A 47 -24.93 -10.81 3.44
C SER A 47 -24.43 -9.40 3.14
N LYS A 48 -25.28 -8.40 3.36
CA LYS A 48 -24.85 -6.99 3.36
C LYS A 48 -23.68 -6.85 4.32
N PRO A 49 -22.54 -6.26 3.93
CA PRO A 49 -21.49 -5.98 4.90
C PRO A 49 -22.05 -4.99 5.94
N ALA A 50 -21.88 -5.34 7.21
CA ALA A 50 -22.17 -4.47 8.34
C ALA A 50 -21.41 -3.12 8.18
N PRO A 51 -21.93 -2.01 8.71
CA PRO A 51 -21.30 -0.71 8.54
C PRO A 51 -20.01 -0.68 9.34
N THR A 52 -18.88 -0.97 8.70
CA THR A 52 -17.57 -0.78 9.29
C THR A 52 -17.29 0.72 9.36
N SER A 53 -16.93 1.17 10.56
CA SER A 53 -16.32 2.44 10.91
C SER A 53 -15.84 3.30 9.73
N SER A 54 -16.59 4.36 9.42
CA SER A 54 -16.25 5.67 8.81
C SER A 54 -15.25 5.77 7.64
N CYS A 55 -14.12 5.06 7.65
CA CYS A 55 -13.01 5.26 6.74
C CYS A 55 -13.04 4.38 5.49
N SER A 56 -13.69 3.22 5.53
CA SER A 56 -13.84 2.33 4.36
C SER A 56 -14.61 2.99 3.20
N SER A 57 -15.39 4.04 3.47
CA SER A 57 -16.03 4.88 2.46
C SER A 57 -15.09 5.87 1.75
N ARG A 58 -13.84 6.05 2.23
CA ARG A 58 -12.85 7.00 1.72
C ARG A 58 -11.78 6.39 0.81
N PHE A 59 -11.77 5.07 0.62
CA PHE A 59 -10.82 4.40 -0.28
C PHE A 59 -10.91 4.88 -1.74
N GLY A 60 -12.07 5.39 -2.17
CA GLY A 60 -12.25 5.94 -3.52
C GLY A 60 -11.96 7.44 -3.66
N LEU A 61 -11.58 8.14 -2.59
CA LEU A 61 -11.46 9.61 -2.59
C LEU A 61 -10.36 10.13 -3.52
N PRO A 62 -9.14 9.56 -3.62
CA PRO A 62 -8.06 10.26 -4.30
C PRO A 62 -8.06 10.07 -5.84
N PHE A 63 -8.38 8.88 -6.38
CA PHE A 63 -8.68 8.73 -7.82
C PHE A 63 -9.86 9.61 -8.22
N ALA A 64 -10.91 9.64 -7.38
CA ALA A 64 -12.02 10.55 -7.60
C ALA A 64 -11.56 12.01 -7.59
N VAL A 65 -10.60 12.41 -6.75
CA VAL A 65 -10.05 13.78 -6.74
C VAL A 65 -9.30 14.10 -8.02
N VAL A 66 -8.38 13.25 -8.49
CA VAL A 66 -7.63 13.49 -9.74
C VAL A 66 -8.58 13.51 -10.93
N ALA A 67 -9.48 12.53 -11.03
CA ALA A 67 -10.48 12.54 -12.09
C ALA A 67 -11.38 13.79 -12.01
N TYR A 68 -11.80 14.17 -10.80
CA TYR A 68 -12.65 15.33 -10.58
C TYR A 68 -11.98 16.65 -10.96
N THR A 69 -10.69 16.85 -10.67
CA THR A 69 -9.97 18.07 -11.06
C THR A 69 -9.92 18.22 -12.57
N PHE A 70 -9.54 17.15 -13.29
CA PHE A 70 -9.50 17.15 -14.77
C PHE A 70 -10.87 17.42 -15.39
N LEU A 71 -11.92 16.76 -14.88
CA LEU A 71 -13.28 16.95 -15.39
C LEU A 71 -13.79 18.36 -15.10
N ARG A 72 -13.47 18.91 -13.92
CA ARG A 72 -13.85 20.28 -13.53
C ARG A 72 -13.15 21.32 -14.39
N GLU A 73 -11.84 21.20 -14.59
CA GLU A 73 -11.05 22.12 -15.42
C GLU A 73 -11.57 22.16 -16.86
N LYS A 74 -12.02 21.02 -17.38
CA LYS A 74 -12.59 20.92 -18.73
C LYS A 74 -14.09 21.23 -18.80
N ASN A 75 -14.72 21.63 -17.70
CA ASN A 75 -16.17 21.81 -17.59
C ASN A 75 -16.95 20.61 -18.17
N PHE A 76 -16.42 19.40 -17.98
CA PHE A 76 -16.96 18.21 -18.64
C PHE A 76 -18.35 17.89 -18.09
N LYS A 77 -19.31 17.72 -19.00
CA LYS A 77 -20.65 17.23 -18.69
C LYS A 77 -20.90 15.94 -19.46
N GLN A 78 -21.25 14.88 -18.72
CA GLN A 78 -21.62 13.61 -19.32
C GLN A 78 -23.02 13.72 -19.93
N THR A 79 -23.11 13.69 -21.26
CA THR A 79 -24.39 13.79 -21.97
C THR A 79 -25.02 12.43 -22.26
N ILE A 80 -24.24 11.34 -22.20
CA ILE A 80 -24.74 10.00 -22.47
C ILE A 80 -25.35 9.45 -21.17
N PRO A 81 -26.64 9.07 -21.17
CA PRO A 81 -27.32 8.59 -19.97
C PRO A 81 -26.69 7.29 -19.47
N ARG A 82 -26.74 7.07 -18.15
CA ARG A 82 -26.25 5.84 -17.54
C ARG A 82 -27.18 4.70 -17.89
N VAL A 83 -26.67 3.70 -18.59
CA VAL A 83 -27.34 2.42 -18.78
C VAL A 83 -27.29 1.63 -17.47
N LYS A 84 -28.43 1.07 -17.05
CA LYS A 84 -28.52 0.12 -15.93
C LYS A 84 -29.17 -1.14 -16.49
N VAL A 85 -28.54 -2.28 -16.24
CA VAL A 85 -29.09 -3.61 -16.55
C VAL A 85 -29.32 -4.29 -15.20
N GLY A 86 -30.52 -4.82 -14.97
CA GLY A 86 -30.91 -5.49 -13.73
C GLY A 86 -30.22 -6.85 -13.57
N GLU A 87 -30.26 -7.40 -12.34
CA GLU A 87 -29.83 -8.78 -12.12
C GLU A 87 -30.74 -9.75 -12.88
N GLY A 88 -30.14 -10.61 -13.73
CA GLY A 88 -30.86 -11.59 -14.54
C GLY A 88 -31.43 -11.07 -15.86
N GLU A 89 -31.29 -9.78 -16.17
CA GLU A 89 -31.64 -9.23 -17.48
C GLU A 89 -30.56 -9.53 -18.53
N GLU A 90 -30.98 -9.79 -19.77
CA GLU A 90 -30.07 -10.02 -20.89
C GLU A 90 -29.37 -8.71 -21.31
N VAL A 91 -28.05 -8.73 -21.43
CA VAL A 91 -27.27 -7.57 -21.88
C VAL A 91 -27.43 -7.41 -23.38
N THR A 92 -28.24 -6.43 -23.81
CA THR A 92 -28.44 -6.14 -25.23
C THR A 92 -27.23 -5.46 -25.85
N TYR A 93 -27.10 -5.58 -27.18
CA TYR A 93 -26.03 -4.93 -27.95
C TYR A 93 -26.08 -3.40 -27.83
N GLU A 94 -27.29 -2.83 -27.78
CA GLU A 94 -27.53 -1.40 -27.63
C GLU A 94 -27.09 -0.91 -26.26
N ALA A 95 -27.42 -1.66 -25.21
CA ALA A 95 -27.00 -1.36 -23.84
C ALA A 95 -25.48 -1.37 -23.70
N ALA A 96 -24.82 -2.39 -24.24
CA ALA A 96 -23.36 -2.49 -24.25
C ALA A 96 -22.70 -1.35 -25.04
N THR A 97 -23.23 -1.03 -26.24
CA THR A 97 -22.72 0.04 -27.10
C THR A 97 -22.88 1.42 -26.44
N ALA A 98 -24.03 1.68 -25.82
CA ALA A 98 -24.28 2.93 -25.10
C ALA A 98 -23.35 3.07 -23.88
N ALA A 99 -23.14 1.99 -23.11
CA ALA A 99 -22.18 1.98 -22.00
C ALA A 99 -20.74 2.24 -22.47
N LEU A 100 -20.30 1.58 -23.55
CA LEU A 100 -18.97 1.77 -24.12
C LEU A 100 -18.76 3.21 -24.60
N ARG A 101 -19.70 3.78 -25.37
CA ARG A 101 -19.63 5.17 -25.83
C ARG A 101 -19.55 6.15 -24.65
N ARG A 102 -20.33 5.90 -23.59
CA ARG A 102 -20.30 6.70 -22.37
C ARG A 102 -18.92 6.65 -21.68
N SER A 103 -18.33 5.46 -21.59
CA SER A 103 -17.02 5.24 -20.99
C SER A 103 -15.90 5.89 -21.82
N ILE A 104 -15.89 5.71 -23.15
CA ILE A 104 -14.90 6.35 -24.03
C ILE A 104 -14.97 7.88 -23.91
N ARG A 105 -16.18 8.45 -23.89
CA ARG A 105 -16.35 9.90 -23.70
C ARG A 105 -15.81 10.38 -22.35
N PHE A 106 -16.04 9.60 -21.29
CA PHE A 106 -15.53 9.91 -19.96
C PHE A 106 -14.00 9.81 -19.89
N PHE A 107 -13.41 8.72 -20.37
CA PHE A 107 -11.95 8.52 -20.38
C PHE A 107 -11.24 9.52 -21.30
N GLY A 108 -11.83 9.87 -22.45
CA GLY A 108 -11.28 10.93 -23.31
C GLY A 108 -11.22 12.28 -22.59
N ALA A 109 -12.19 12.58 -21.74
CA ALA A 109 -12.16 13.80 -20.92
C ALA A 109 -11.05 13.77 -19.86
N LEU A 110 -10.62 12.60 -19.40
CA LEU A 110 -9.53 12.45 -18.43
C LEU A 110 -8.12 12.56 -19.04
N GLN A 111 -7.98 12.55 -20.37
CA GLN A 111 -6.68 12.64 -21.03
C GLN A 111 -6.01 14.00 -20.77
N ALA A 112 -4.78 14.03 -20.29
CA ALA A 112 -4.02 15.26 -20.14
C ALA A 112 -3.69 15.93 -21.48
N SER A 113 -3.31 17.20 -21.45
CA SER A 113 -3.05 18.01 -22.65
C SER A 113 -1.89 17.48 -23.50
N ASP A 114 -0.96 16.76 -22.89
CA ASP A 114 0.17 16.06 -23.51
C ASP A 114 -0.15 14.60 -23.88
N GLY A 115 -1.40 14.18 -23.71
CA GLY A 115 -1.92 12.90 -24.20
C GLY A 115 -1.86 11.73 -23.21
N HIS A 116 -1.27 11.88 -22.02
CA HIS A 116 -1.23 10.81 -21.02
C HIS A 116 -2.53 10.73 -20.18
N TRP A 117 -2.71 9.65 -19.43
CA TRP A 117 -3.77 9.54 -18.43
C TRP A 117 -3.15 9.45 -17.04
N CYS A 118 -3.48 10.41 -16.18
CA CYS A 118 -3.08 10.34 -14.79
C CYS A 118 -3.84 9.20 -14.11
N ALA A 119 -3.10 8.34 -13.42
CA ALA A 119 -3.65 7.30 -12.57
C ALA A 119 -3.09 7.47 -11.16
N GLU A 120 -3.91 7.16 -10.17
CA GLU A 120 -3.44 7.08 -8.80
C GLU A 120 -2.59 5.82 -8.63
N ASN A 121 -1.35 5.99 -8.16
CA ASN A 121 -0.49 4.88 -7.74
C ASN A 121 -0.45 4.84 -6.21
N CYS A 122 -1.55 4.38 -5.63
CA CYS A 122 -1.74 4.26 -4.19
C CYS A 122 -1.65 2.82 -3.73
N GLY A 123 -1.86 2.62 -2.43
CA GLY A 123 -2.02 1.30 -1.85
C GLY A 123 -0.86 0.86 -0.99
N VAL A 124 0.35 1.40 -1.18
CA VAL A 124 1.53 0.99 -0.42
C VAL A 124 1.80 1.95 0.74
N ASN A 125 1.95 1.42 1.96
CA ASN A 125 2.09 2.24 3.18
C ASN A 125 3.54 2.60 3.56
N PHE A 126 4.49 2.47 2.63
CA PHE A 126 5.92 2.71 2.90
C PHE A 126 6.62 3.63 1.89
N TYR A 127 5.90 4.34 1.01
CA TYR A 127 6.53 5.36 0.14
C TYR A 127 6.71 6.71 0.83
N THR A 128 5.66 7.19 1.49
CA THR A 128 5.67 8.50 2.17
C THR A 128 6.65 8.57 3.34
N PRO A 129 6.78 7.53 4.21
CA PRO A 129 7.67 7.66 5.38
C PRO A 129 9.14 7.86 5.00
N PRO A 130 9.75 7.05 4.11
CA PRO A 130 11.10 7.30 3.61
C PRO A 130 11.33 8.70 3.03
N MET A 131 10.35 9.22 2.27
CA MET A 131 10.44 10.57 1.71
C MET A 131 10.48 11.63 2.81
N VAL A 132 9.59 11.53 3.80
CA VAL A 132 9.57 12.43 4.97
C VAL A 132 10.89 12.35 5.73
N PHE A 133 11.46 11.14 5.89
CA PHE A 133 12.73 10.96 6.59
C PHE A 133 13.88 11.64 5.85
N ALA A 134 13.96 11.44 4.53
CA ALA A 134 14.99 12.06 3.70
C ALA A 134 14.88 13.60 3.71
N LEU A 135 13.68 14.14 3.59
CA LEU A 135 13.45 15.59 3.64
C LEU A 135 13.76 16.19 5.01
N TYR A 136 13.45 15.46 6.08
CA TYR A 136 13.79 15.85 7.45
C TYR A 136 15.31 15.90 7.66
N ILE A 137 16.03 14.85 7.25
CA ILE A 137 17.49 14.75 7.43
C ILE A 137 18.22 15.81 6.60
N THR A 138 17.75 16.08 5.39
CA THR A 138 18.34 17.11 4.52
C THR A 138 17.95 18.53 4.92
N GLY A 139 17.06 18.72 5.91
CA GLY A 139 16.62 20.04 6.36
C GLY A 139 15.59 20.73 5.45
N HIS A 140 15.07 20.04 4.43
CA HIS A 140 14.13 20.60 3.44
C HIS A 140 12.66 20.28 3.74
N LEU A 141 12.37 19.63 4.87
CA LEU A 141 11.00 19.19 5.19
C LEU A 141 9.98 20.32 5.08
N ASN A 142 10.24 21.47 5.71
CA ASN A 142 9.30 22.59 5.69
C ASN A 142 9.32 23.39 4.37
N THR A 143 10.34 23.19 3.53
CA THR A 143 10.45 23.82 2.22
C THR A 143 9.63 23.06 1.16
N VAL A 144 9.66 21.73 1.22
CA VAL A 144 8.97 20.86 0.25
C VAL A 144 7.56 20.47 0.73
N ILE A 145 7.41 20.17 2.02
CA ILE A 145 6.13 19.79 2.62
C ILE A 145 5.50 21.02 3.28
N THR A 146 4.60 21.66 2.55
CA THR A 146 3.78 22.78 3.03
C THR A 146 2.81 22.32 4.14
N ALA A 147 2.15 23.27 4.80
CA ALA A 147 1.12 22.96 5.81
C ALA A 147 -0.01 22.10 5.24
N GLU A 148 -0.47 22.38 4.02
CA GLU A 148 -1.52 21.59 3.36
C GLU A 148 -1.03 20.19 2.97
N HIS A 149 0.21 20.06 2.47
CA HIS A 149 0.80 18.74 2.22
C HIS A 149 0.86 17.90 3.50
N ARG A 150 1.31 18.50 4.60
CA ARG A 150 1.37 17.84 5.92
C ARG A 150 0.00 17.36 6.36
N LYS A 151 -1.03 18.21 6.27
CA LYS A 151 -2.41 17.89 6.63
C LYS A 151 -2.94 16.70 5.82
N GLU A 152 -2.73 16.69 4.50
CA GLU A 152 -3.21 15.61 3.64
C GLU A 152 -2.41 14.31 3.82
N ILE A 153 -1.09 14.38 4.06
CA ILE A 153 -0.27 13.21 4.41
C ILE A 153 -0.76 12.58 5.71
N LEU A 154 -0.97 13.38 6.74
CA LEU A 154 -1.48 12.90 8.03
C LEU A 154 -2.88 12.31 7.88
N ARG A 155 -3.79 12.99 7.16
CA ARG A 155 -5.13 12.48 6.85
C ARG A 155 -5.07 11.12 6.18
N TYR A 156 -4.19 10.95 5.18
CA TYR A 156 -3.99 9.66 4.51
C TYR A 156 -3.49 8.59 5.47
N THR A 157 -2.51 8.91 6.33
CA THR A 157 -1.98 7.97 7.33
C THR A 157 -3.05 7.52 8.32
N TYR A 158 -3.89 8.44 8.83
CA TYR A 158 -4.98 8.10 9.74
C TYR A 158 -6.04 7.25 9.06
N CYS A 159 -6.39 7.57 7.82
CA CYS A 159 -7.41 6.83 7.08
C CYS A 159 -7.04 5.35 6.90
N HIS A 160 -5.76 5.02 6.84
CA HIS A 160 -5.29 3.65 6.59
C HIS A 160 -4.73 2.97 7.84
N GLN A 161 -4.93 3.54 9.03
CA GLN A 161 -4.62 2.84 10.27
C GLN A 161 -5.67 1.76 10.51
N ASN A 162 -5.22 0.54 10.74
CA ASN A 162 -6.11 -0.58 11.09
C ASN A 162 -6.69 -0.38 12.49
N GLU A 163 -7.79 -1.05 12.79
CA GLU A 163 -8.48 -0.97 14.09
C GLU A 163 -7.58 -1.39 15.27
N ASP A 164 -6.58 -2.25 15.02
CA ASP A 164 -5.58 -2.66 16.01
C ASP A 164 -4.52 -1.59 16.30
N GLY A 165 -4.50 -0.49 15.54
CA GLY A 165 -3.56 0.61 15.67
C GLY A 165 -2.32 0.50 14.77
N GLY A 166 -2.19 -0.57 13.98
CA GLY A 166 -1.05 -0.76 13.08
C GLY A 166 -1.34 -0.40 11.62
N TRP A 167 -0.33 -0.63 10.76
CA TRP A 167 -0.43 -0.52 9.30
C TRP A 167 0.16 -1.76 8.63
N GLY A 168 -0.50 -2.24 7.57
CA GLY A 168 0.01 -3.31 6.73
C GLY A 168 0.97 -2.84 5.64
N LEU A 169 1.49 -3.80 4.87
CA LEU A 169 2.35 -3.51 3.71
C LEU A 169 1.64 -2.64 2.67
N HIS A 170 0.36 -2.92 2.49
CA HIS A 170 -0.57 -2.15 1.68
C HIS A 170 -1.82 -1.79 2.51
N ILE A 171 -2.67 -0.93 1.96
CA ILE A 171 -3.83 -0.35 2.64
C ILE A 171 -4.90 -1.38 3.06
N GLU A 172 -4.96 -2.52 2.39
CA GLU A 172 -5.84 -3.65 2.76
C GLU A 172 -5.13 -4.73 3.60
N GLY A 173 -3.84 -4.52 3.90
CA GLY A 173 -3.00 -5.52 4.55
C GLY A 173 -3.12 -5.50 6.07
N HIS A 174 -2.95 -6.67 6.69
CA HIS A 174 -2.82 -6.78 8.14
C HIS A 174 -1.59 -6.03 8.66
N SER A 175 -1.73 -5.49 9.87
CA SER A 175 -0.69 -4.72 10.54
C SER A 175 0.63 -5.47 10.65
N MET A 176 1.72 -4.80 10.32
CA MET A 176 3.08 -5.35 10.38
C MET A 176 4.06 -4.36 11.00
N MET A 177 5.13 -4.88 11.59
CA MET A 177 6.13 -4.06 12.30
C MET A 177 6.80 -3.02 11.40
N PHE A 178 7.10 -3.37 10.14
CA PHE A 178 7.75 -2.47 9.20
C PHE A 178 6.94 -1.19 8.97
N CYS A 179 5.73 -1.32 8.43
CA CYS A 179 4.90 -0.17 8.08
C CYS A 179 4.41 0.57 9.33
N THR A 180 4.11 -0.14 10.43
CA THR A 180 3.63 0.51 11.66
C THR A 180 4.70 1.42 12.27
N VAL A 181 5.95 0.95 12.36
CA VAL A 181 7.05 1.78 12.87
C VAL A 181 7.32 2.95 11.94
N LEU A 182 7.34 2.74 10.62
CA LEU A 182 7.59 3.81 9.65
C LEU A 182 6.52 4.91 9.72
N ASN A 183 5.23 4.54 9.71
CA ASN A 183 4.13 5.50 9.80
C ASN A 183 4.10 6.21 11.15
N TYR A 184 4.37 5.51 12.26
CA TYR A 184 4.53 6.16 13.57
C TYR A 184 5.61 7.25 13.54
N VAL A 185 6.81 6.91 13.07
CA VAL A 185 7.94 7.85 13.00
C VAL A 185 7.62 9.01 12.06
N GLN A 186 6.95 8.76 10.93
CA GLN A 186 6.50 9.81 10.01
C GLN A 186 5.59 10.82 10.70
N MET A 187 4.56 10.37 11.43
CA MET A 187 3.65 11.26 12.13
C MET A 187 4.38 12.16 13.13
N ARG A 188 5.31 11.56 13.90
CA ARG A 188 6.13 12.30 14.87
C ARG A 188 7.01 13.37 14.20
N LEU A 189 7.61 13.07 13.04
CA LEU A 189 8.39 14.04 12.26
C LEU A 189 7.54 15.14 11.63
N LEU A 190 6.30 14.82 11.28
CA LEU A 190 5.30 15.78 10.82
C LEU A 190 4.67 16.58 11.96
N GLY A 191 5.16 16.45 13.19
CA GLY A 191 4.80 17.31 14.32
C GLY A 191 3.71 16.76 15.23
N GLU A 192 3.19 15.57 14.96
CA GLU A 192 2.23 14.93 15.87
C GLU A 192 2.89 14.55 17.18
N GLY A 193 2.18 14.74 18.29
CA GLY A 193 2.60 14.34 19.63
C GLY A 193 2.72 12.82 19.81
N PRO A 194 3.33 12.34 20.90
CA PRO A 194 3.42 10.91 21.19
C PRO A 194 2.03 10.30 21.41
N ASP A 195 1.10 11.11 21.91
CA ASP A 195 -0.31 10.81 22.12
C ASP A 195 -1.19 11.63 21.16
N GLY A 196 -0.61 12.09 20.04
CA GLY A 196 -1.28 12.91 19.03
C GLY A 196 -1.89 12.10 17.89
N GLY A 197 -2.34 12.82 16.86
CA GLY A 197 -3.07 12.30 15.71
C GLY A 197 -4.56 12.11 15.94
N GLU A 198 -5.30 11.96 14.85
CA GLU A 198 -6.73 11.68 14.88
C GLU A 198 -6.99 10.39 15.69
N GLU A 199 -7.93 10.46 16.64
CA GLU A 199 -8.27 9.35 17.55
C GLU A 199 -7.06 8.72 18.29
N ASN A 200 -6.04 9.51 18.64
CA ASN A 200 -4.81 9.06 19.29
C ASN A 200 -4.03 8.04 18.45
N ALA A 201 -4.01 8.22 17.11
CA ALA A 201 -3.32 7.35 16.18
C ALA A 201 -1.87 7.02 16.59
N CYS A 202 -1.11 8.01 17.09
CA CYS A 202 0.28 7.80 17.56
C CYS A 202 0.34 6.88 18.78
N GLU A 203 -0.57 7.02 19.74
CA GLU A 203 -0.62 6.20 20.94
C GLU A 203 -0.92 4.74 20.58
N ARG A 204 -1.94 4.51 19.75
CA ARG A 204 -2.34 3.17 19.31
C ARG A 204 -1.22 2.47 18.55
N ALA A 205 -0.56 3.19 17.64
CA ALA A 205 0.61 2.71 16.92
C ALA A 205 1.73 2.30 17.86
N ARG A 206 2.06 3.17 18.83
CA ARG A 206 3.08 2.92 19.84
C ARG A 206 2.75 1.70 20.67
N LYS A 207 1.49 1.56 21.12
CA LYS A 207 1.01 0.38 21.86
C LYS A 207 1.18 -0.89 21.03
N TRP A 208 0.71 -0.87 19.78
CA TRP A 208 0.84 -2.01 18.86
C TRP A 208 2.30 -2.44 18.70
N ILE A 209 3.22 -1.49 18.47
CA ILE A 209 4.67 -1.76 18.34
C ILE A 209 5.22 -2.44 19.60
N LEU A 210 4.85 -1.93 20.79
CA LEU A 210 5.34 -2.47 22.05
C LEU A 210 4.82 -3.89 22.31
N ASP A 211 3.57 -4.16 21.97
CA ASP A 211 2.93 -5.45 22.18
C ASP A 211 3.48 -6.54 21.22
N HIS A 212 3.95 -6.15 20.03
CA HIS A 212 4.41 -7.08 18.98
C HIS A 212 5.95 -7.24 18.89
N GLY A 213 6.65 -7.04 20.01
CA GLY A 213 8.09 -7.31 20.07
C GLY A 213 8.99 -6.11 19.75
N THR A 214 8.43 -4.89 19.80
CA THR A 214 9.13 -3.60 19.67
C THR A 214 9.76 -3.35 18.30
N ALA A 215 10.34 -2.16 18.10
CA ALA A 215 10.98 -1.82 16.83
C ALA A 215 12.18 -2.73 16.47
N THR A 216 12.67 -3.57 17.39
CA THR A 216 13.73 -4.55 17.09
C THR A 216 13.30 -5.64 16.12
N ALA A 217 12.00 -5.95 16.08
CA ALA A 217 11.43 -6.99 15.20
C ALA A 217 11.24 -6.50 13.75
N ILE A 218 11.62 -5.25 13.46
CA ILE A 218 11.49 -4.67 12.12
C ILE A 218 12.41 -5.37 11.10
N SER A 219 11.97 -5.40 9.83
CA SER A 219 12.74 -5.95 8.71
C SER A 219 14.06 -5.20 8.49
N SER A 220 14.99 -5.79 7.73
CA SER A 220 16.30 -5.20 7.42
C SER A 220 16.19 -3.81 6.81
N TRP A 221 15.28 -3.61 5.85
CA TRP A 221 15.00 -2.31 5.25
C TRP A 221 14.52 -1.27 6.28
N GLY A 222 13.68 -1.68 7.23
CA GLY A 222 13.24 -0.80 8.30
C GLY A 222 14.36 -0.38 9.23
N LYS A 223 15.31 -1.28 9.52
CA LYS A 223 16.50 -0.95 10.30
C LYS A 223 17.35 0.11 9.61
N THR A 224 17.52 0.02 8.28
CA THR A 224 18.24 1.04 7.50
C THR A 224 17.60 2.41 7.64
N TRP A 225 16.27 2.50 7.43
CA TRP A 225 15.57 3.78 7.56
C TRP A 225 15.62 4.34 8.98
N LEU A 226 15.48 3.51 10.00
CA LEU A 226 15.56 3.96 11.38
C LEU A 226 16.96 4.41 11.79
N ALA A 227 18.01 3.73 11.31
CA ALA A 227 19.37 4.17 11.53
C ALA A 227 19.63 5.54 10.88
N VAL A 228 19.12 5.73 9.66
CA VAL A 228 19.22 6.98 8.91
C VAL A 228 18.45 8.12 9.60
N SER A 229 17.22 7.87 10.06
CA SER A 229 16.41 8.85 10.80
C SER A 229 16.94 9.20 12.20
N LEU A 230 17.87 8.41 12.74
CA LEU A 230 18.53 8.64 14.03
C LEU A 230 19.92 9.31 13.88
N TYR A 231 20.40 9.57 12.66
CA TYR A 231 21.62 10.34 12.43
C TYR A 231 21.38 11.85 12.68
N PRO A 232 22.38 12.66 13.06
CA PRO A 232 22.19 13.75 14.01
C PRO A 232 21.58 14.99 13.35
N CYS A 233 20.38 15.37 13.81
CA CYS A 233 19.86 16.73 13.71
C CYS A 233 19.00 17.03 14.94
N ASN A 234 19.63 17.69 15.93
CA ASN A 234 19.14 18.59 17.00
C ASN A 234 17.89 18.26 17.86
N HIS A 235 17.11 17.22 17.57
CA HIS A 235 15.86 16.90 18.28
C HIS A 235 16.05 15.73 19.25
N LEU A 236 16.74 16.02 20.37
CA LEU A 236 17.12 15.04 21.39
C LEU A 236 15.91 14.27 22.00
N ASN A 237 14.74 14.91 22.10
CA ASN A 237 13.55 14.30 22.68
C ASN A 237 12.93 13.23 21.77
N PHE A 238 12.91 13.46 20.46
CA PHE A 238 12.41 12.50 19.48
C PHE A 238 13.31 11.26 19.40
N GLN A 239 14.63 11.46 19.39
CA GLN A 239 15.58 10.35 19.40
C GLN A 239 15.45 9.49 20.66
N LYS A 240 15.29 10.11 21.84
CA LYS A 240 15.06 9.38 23.10
C LYS A 240 13.83 8.46 23.02
N GLU A 241 12.76 8.88 22.34
CA GLU A 241 11.57 8.04 22.19
C GLU A 241 11.75 6.89 21.21
N ILE A 242 12.37 7.12 20.05
CA ILE A 242 12.68 6.03 19.12
C ILE A 242 13.63 5.04 19.79
N VAL A 243 14.66 5.52 20.50
CA VAL A 243 15.56 4.66 21.29
C VAL A 243 14.77 3.89 22.36
N LYS A 244 13.79 4.50 23.03
CA LYS A 244 12.88 3.76 23.92
C LYS A 244 12.14 2.67 23.14
N LEU A 245 11.52 2.96 22.00
CA LEU A 245 10.86 1.95 21.16
C LEU A 245 11.80 0.83 20.70
N PHE A 246 13.09 1.10 20.52
CA PHE A 246 14.09 0.07 20.20
C PHE A 246 14.55 -0.75 21.41
N PHE A 247 14.61 -0.16 22.61
CA PHE A 247 15.22 -0.80 23.78
C PHE A 247 14.26 -1.11 24.93
N TYR A 248 12.96 -0.80 24.80
CA TYR A 248 11.98 -0.89 25.88
C TYR A 248 11.92 -2.27 26.56
N LEU A 249 12.18 -3.35 25.80
CA LEU A 249 12.21 -4.71 26.37
C LEU A 249 13.58 -5.15 26.89
N LYS A 250 14.70 -4.50 26.55
CA LYS A 250 16.01 -4.85 27.15
C LYS A 250 16.03 -4.55 28.65
N LYS A 251 15.31 -3.53 29.12
CA LYS A 251 15.17 -3.25 30.56
C LYS A 251 14.16 -4.17 31.26
N LYS A 252 13.00 -4.50 30.65
CA LYS A 252 12.02 -5.42 31.26
C LYS A 252 12.47 -6.88 31.29
N LYS A 253 13.19 -7.39 30.27
CA LYS A 253 13.79 -8.74 30.34
C LYS A 253 14.90 -8.83 31.38
N LYS A 254 15.69 -7.76 31.58
CA LYS A 254 16.70 -7.70 32.65
C LYS A 254 16.05 -7.61 34.05
N ALA A 255 14.93 -6.89 34.18
CA ALA A 255 14.17 -6.83 35.43
C ALA A 255 13.47 -8.17 35.79
N ARG A 256 13.02 -8.95 34.80
CA ARG A 256 12.41 -10.26 35.04
C ARG A 256 13.47 -11.36 35.33
N PHE A 257 14.70 -11.19 34.84
CA PHE A 257 15.84 -12.06 35.21
C PHE A 257 16.42 -11.72 36.60
N LEU A 258 16.32 -10.47 37.05
CA LEU A 258 16.79 -10.04 38.38
C LEU A 258 15.75 -10.21 39.50
N CYS A 259 14.49 -10.52 39.17
CA CYS A 259 13.43 -10.84 40.14
C CYS A 259 13.27 -12.36 40.37
N GLY A 260 14.11 -13.19 39.74
CA GLY A 260 14.04 -14.66 39.82
C GLY A 260 15.26 -15.34 40.45
N GLN A 261 16.26 -14.59 40.92
CA GLN A 261 17.41 -15.16 41.61
C GLN A 261 17.78 -14.29 42.81
N ASN A 262 17.29 -14.67 43.98
CA ASN A 262 17.99 -14.70 45.26
C ASN A 262 16.99 -15.03 46.38
N THR A 263 17.10 -16.23 46.95
CA THR A 263 17.72 -16.38 48.28
C THR A 263 18.09 -17.84 48.56
N PRO A 264 19.17 -18.06 49.34
CA PRO A 264 19.71 -19.37 49.67
C PRO A 264 18.91 -20.02 50.80
N VAL A 265 18.87 -21.35 50.85
CA VAL A 265 18.52 -22.07 52.07
C VAL A 265 19.78 -22.80 52.54
N ILE A 266 20.33 -22.26 53.62
CA ILE A 266 21.26 -22.94 54.51
C ILE A 266 20.43 -23.90 55.36
N ASN A 267 20.71 -25.19 55.25
CA ASN A 267 20.89 -26.14 56.36
C ASN A 267 21.57 -27.39 55.84
#